data_AF-A0A3D5EP04-F1
#
_entry.id   AF-A0A3D5EP04-F1
#
_cell.length_a   1.000
_cell.length_b   1.000
_cell.length_c   1.000
_cell.angle_alpha   90.00
_cell.angle_beta   90.00
_cell.angle_gamma   90.00
#
_symmetry.space_group_name_H-M   'P 1'
#
loop_
_entity.id
_entity.type
_entity.pdbx_description
1 polymer ?
#
loop_
_entity_poly.entity_id
_entity_poly.type
_entity_poly.pdbx_seq_one_letter_code
_entity_poly.pdbx_strand_id
1 'polypeptide(L)'
;MFELKRKIDGLIWKITPPRKKLDVVDAKKGIESEFATTPFDLVCPYVDGDKVYTSYCRSTGSDISFWDFALKFQIEHGLNDSIIYIESQGFREEFGDQFLLVALERGEVVIDTICGIDDIFSEIASFIPNVDNFTFKLSGVDISFPEQIGFDSGDIKVTEINKPLTEVYLPKDDCLFVSRESFDDRLKPKGIYLRWVLPLIAISVSIFLIFSEGETDVTQDVQYVTVDKEEDYKKHMLGLLPQASNRFAQDYNNHIILEKVARGWEVARVVHSNESNVIYQVRNDSGSLRELRAIVETVSKNTQVPAILDISETGNIITFQGLNVPIYTENSVVVWNVREAYEFFSDSVTFLVPNMDINFTGFQARSADAGWKSMNISLDFQLLPVSQLMVLSKITKNMPISIVNANYVNKNGLLTGNFQIQIHGED
;
A
#
# COMPACT_ATOMS: atom_id res chain seq x y z
N MET A 1 17.52 7.17 -28.88
CA MET A 1 17.44 6.76 -27.46
C MET A 1 18.59 7.39 -26.73
N PHE A 2 18.31 8.13 -25.68
CA PHE A 2 19.30 8.81 -24.86
C PHE A 2 19.35 8.19 -23.47
N GLU A 3 20.52 8.24 -22.85
CA GLU A 3 20.73 7.87 -21.45
C GLU A 3 21.04 9.12 -20.67
N LEU A 4 20.17 9.46 -19.72
CA LEU A 4 20.34 10.63 -18.87
C LEU A 4 20.66 10.15 -17.45
N LYS A 5 21.90 10.39 -17.01
CA LYS A 5 22.39 9.97 -15.70
C LYS A 5 22.08 11.02 -14.64
N ARG A 6 21.27 10.69 -13.64
CA ARG A 6 20.92 11.61 -12.54
C ARG A 6 22.17 12.01 -11.75
N LYS A 7 22.32 13.29 -11.45
CA LYS A 7 23.46 13.80 -10.68
C LYS A 7 23.42 13.39 -9.21
N ILE A 8 22.21 13.25 -8.66
CA ILE A 8 22.03 12.98 -7.22
C ILE A 8 22.48 11.57 -6.83
N ASP A 9 22.17 10.55 -7.64
CA ASP A 9 22.41 9.15 -7.29
C ASP A 9 23.01 8.30 -8.42
N GLY A 10 23.27 8.88 -9.59
CA GLY A 10 23.89 8.19 -10.71
C GLY A 10 22.97 7.19 -11.44
N LEU A 11 21.68 7.12 -11.08
CA LEU A 11 20.71 6.27 -11.76
C LEU A 11 20.40 6.81 -13.16
N ILE A 12 20.03 5.93 -14.09
CA ILE A 12 19.93 6.28 -15.50
C ILE A 12 18.49 6.24 -16.00
N TRP A 13 18.03 7.37 -16.53
CA TRP A 13 16.80 7.49 -17.29
C TRP A 13 17.04 7.16 -18.76
N LYS A 14 16.17 6.34 -19.34
CA LYS A 14 16.08 6.12 -20.78
C LYS A 14 15.03 7.07 -21.34
N ILE A 15 15.44 7.82 -22.35
CA ILE A 15 14.61 8.75 -23.11
C ILE A 15 14.48 8.23 -24.53
N THR A 16 13.28 8.32 -25.09
CA THR A 16 12.95 7.84 -26.43
C THR A 16 13.19 6.32 -26.61
N PRO A 17 12.78 5.45 -25.68
CA PRO A 17 12.72 4.03 -25.96
C PRO A 17 11.61 3.78 -27.00
N PRO A 18 11.76 2.83 -27.93
CA PRO A 18 10.64 2.37 -28.75
C PRO A 18 9.50 1.85 -27.88
N ARG A 19 8.26 2.29 -28.17
CA ARG A 19 7.07 1.98 -27.38
C ARG A 19 6.06 1.15 -28.17
N LYS A 20 5.40 0.21 -27.51
CA LYS A 20 4.22 -0.50 -28.04
C LYS A 20 3.12 -0.61 -26.99
N LYS A 21 1.88 -0.54 -27.44
CA LYS A 21 0.68 -0.80 -26.65
C LYS A 21 0.12 -2.16 -27.05
N LEU A 22 -0.08 -3.03 -26.07
CA LEU A 22 -0.55 -4.41 -26.25
C LEU A 22 -1.79 -4.64 -25.39
N ASP A 23 -2.63 -5.59 -25.77
CA ASP A 23 -3.67 -6.11 -24.88
C ASP A 23 -3.04 -7.03 -23.83
N VAL A 24 -3.53 -7.00 -22.59
CA VAL A 24 -2.97 -7.81 -21.47
C VAL A 24 -2.90 -9.29 -21.81
N VAL A 25 -3.88 -9.82 -22.54
CA VAL A 25 -3.95 -11.23 -22.95
C VAL A 25 -2.83 -11.60 -23.93
N ASP A 26 -2.43 -10.66 -24.78
CA ASP A 26 -1.40 -10.87 -25.82
C ASP A 26 -0.02 -10.30 -25.43
N ALA A 27 0.06 -9.57 -24.32
CA ALA A 27 1.25 -8.81 -23.92
C ALA A 27 2.51 -9.66 -23.84
N LYS A 28 2.40 -10.87 -23.25
CA LYS A 28 3.54 -11.79 -23.15
C LYS A 28 4.08 -12.19 -24.52
N LYS A 29 3.19 -12.67 -25.39
CA LYS A 29 3.55 -13.10 -26.75
C LYS A 29 4.07 -11.92 -27.58
N GLY A 30 3.49 -10.74 -27.42
CA GLY A 30 3.92 -9.51 -28.09
C GLY A 30 5.34 -9.11 -27.72
N ILE A 31 5.67 -9.11 -26.41
CA ILE A 31 7.02 -8.81 -25.92
C ILE A 31 8.04 -9.85 -26.40
N GLU A 32 7.71 -11.14 -26.31
CA GLU A 32 8.59 -12.22 -26.80
C GLU A 32 8.86 -12.11 -28.30
N SER A 33 7.83 -11.74 -29.09
CA SER A 33 7.97 -11.49 -30.51
C SER A 33 8.87 -10.29 -30.79
N GLU A 34 8.80 -9.24 -29.96
CA GLU A 34 9.68 -8.08 -30.11
C GLU A 34 11.14 -8.45 -29.87
N PHE A 35 11.41 -9.19 -28.78
CA PHE A 35 12.74 -9.72 -28.50
C PHE A 35 13.27 -10.68 -29.57
N ALA A 36 12.40 -11.36 -30.31
CA ALA A 36 12.80 -12.25 -31.39
C ALA A 36 13.14 -11.51 -32.70
N THR A 37 12.56 -10.32 -32.91
CA THR A 37 12.62 -9.59 -34.19
C THR A 37 13.50 -8.34 -34.15
N THR A 38 13.91 -7.93 -32.95
CA THR A 38 14.71 -6.72 -32.72
C THR A 38 15.96 -7.05 -31.87
N PRO A 39 16.98 -6.17 -31.86
CA PRO A 39 18.16 -6.36 -31.02
C PRO A 39 17.95 -5.94 -29.55
N PHE A 40 16.70 -5.75 -29.10
CA PHE A 40 16.40 -5.40 -27.72
C PHE A 40 16.50 -6.63 -26.82
N ASP A 41 16.98 -6.42 -25.59
CA ASP A 41 17.13 -7.46 -24.56
C ASP A 41 16.50 -7.03 -23.22
N LEU A 42 16.03 -5.79 -23.14
CA LEU A 42 15.33 -5.22 -22.01
C LEU A 42 13.95 -4.67 -22.41
N VAL A 43 12.98 -4.83 -21.52
CA VAL A 43 11.63 -4.28 -21.65
C VAL A 43 11.19 -3.64 -20.34
N CYS A 44 10.50 -2.51 -20.41
CA CYS A 44 9.78 -1.92 -19.29
C CYS A 44 8.27 -2.07 -19.56
N PRO A 45 7.63 -3.12 -19.03
CA PRO A 45 6.19 -3.32 -19.18
C PRO A 45 5.43 -2.70 -18.01
N TYR A 46 4.40 -1.92 -18.34
CA TYR A 46 3.47 -1.31 -17.38
C TYR A 46 2.04 -1.72 -17.73
N VAL A 47 1.39 -2.39 -16.78
CA VAL A 47 0.01 -2.86 -16.92
C VAL A 47 -0.93 -1.77 -16.40
N ASP A 48 -1.86 -1.35 -17.25
CA ASP A 48 -2.92 -0.40 -16.90
C ASP A 48 -4.25 -0.91 -17.45
N GLY A 49 -5.09 -1.43 -16.56
CA GLY A 49 -6.36 -2.04 -16.92
C GLY A 49 -6.19 -3.27 -17.83
N ASP A 50 -6.77 -3.19 -19.02
CA ASP A 50 -6.72 -4.22 -20.07
C ASP A 50 -5.56 -4.00 -21.07
N LYS A 51 -4.75 -2.95 -20.88
CA LYS A 51 -3.62 -2.61 -21.74
C LYS A 51 -2.29 -2.78 -21.03
N VAL A 52 -1.26 -3.08 -21.82
CA VAL A 52 0.14 -3.09 -21.40
C VAL A 52 0.91 -2.13 -22.28
N TYR A 53 1.49 -1.12 -21.64
CA TYR A 53 2.44 -0.21 -22.26
C TYR A 53 3.83 -0.81 -22.11
N THR A 54 4.55 -0.91 -23.21
CA THR A 54 5.88 -1.53 -23.24
C THR A 54 6.86 -0.57 -23.86
N SER A 55 8.00 -0.40 -23.20
CA SER A 55 9.16 0.31 -23.73
C SER A 55 10.32 -0.65 -23.86
N TYR A 56 11.07 -0.59 -24.95
CA TYR A 56 12.17 -1.51 -25.21
C TYR A 56 13.50 -0.78 -25.21
N CYS A 57 14.55 -1.42 -24.72
CA CYS A 57 15.91 -0.92 -24.90
C CYS A 57 16.93 -2.05 -25.00
N ARG A 58 18.17 -1.66 -25.29
CA ARG A 58 19.32 -2.55 -25.31
C ARG A 58 20.19 -2.31 -24.08
N SER A 59 20.66 -3.37 -23.45
CA SER A 59 21.65 -3.32 -22.39
C SER A 59 22.99 -2.81 -22.93
N THR A 60 23.66 -1.96 -22.15
CA THR A 60 25.01 -1.44 -22.46
C THR A 60 26.10 -2.04 -21.55
N GLY A 61 25.76 -3.03 -20.70
CA GLY A 61 26.69 -3.70 -19.78
C GLY A 61 26.00 -4.45 -18.65
N SER A 62 26.72 -5.29 -17.89
CA SER A 62 26.14 -6.31 -17.00
C SER A 62 25.52 -5.81 -15.69
N ASP A 63 25.74 -4.56 -15.27
CA ASP A 63 25.36 -4.11 -13.91
C ASP A 63 24.61 -2.76 -13.87
N ILE A 64 24.12 -2.27 -15.01
CA ILE A 64 23.45 -0.97 -15.09
C ILE A 64 21.95 -1.17 -15.25
N SER A 65 21.19 -0.70 -14.26
CA SER A 65 19.72 -0.63 -14.33
C SER A 65 19.28 0.66 -15.01
N PHE A 66 18.21 0.56 -15.80
CA PHE A 66 17.64 1.68 -16.54
C PHE A 66 16.18 1.87 -16.16
N TRP A 67 15.73 3.12 -16.15
CA TRP A 67 14.32 3.44 -15.91
C TRP A 67 13.73 4.29 -17.03
N ASP A 68 12.45 4.08 -17.34
CA ASP A 68 11.71 4.85 -18.32
C ASP A 68 11.20 6.16 -17.72
N PHE A 69 11.73 7.29 -18.20
CA PHE A 69 11.36 8.59 -17.66
C PHE A 69 9.96 9.03 -18.07
N ALA A 70 9.58 8.90 -19.35
CA ALA A 70 8.25 9.35 -19.77
C ALA A 70 7.13 8.45 -19.21
N LEU A 71 7.39 7.16 -18.96
CA LEU A 71 6.47 6.32 -18.21
C LEU A 71 6.37 6.76 -16.75
N LYS A 72 7.50 7.09 -16.11
CA LYS A 72 7.47 7.67 -14.76
C LYS A 72 6.68 8.98 -14.73
N PHE A 73 6.86 9.83 -15.74
CA PHE A 73 6.11 11.06 -15.91
C PHE A 73 4.61 10.77 -16.06
N GLN A 74 4.23 9.81 -16.90
CA GLN A 74 2.85 9.35 -17.04
C GLN A 74 2.24 8.90 -15.71
N ILE A 75 2.95 8.08 -14.92
CA ILE A 75 2.46 7.53 -13.64
C ILE A 75 2.22 8.61 -12.58
N GLU A 76 3.04 9.67 -12.57
CA GLU A 76 2.89 10.79 -11.62
C GLU A 76 1.78 11.78 -12.04
N HIS A 77 1.17 11.58 -13.20
CA HIS A 77 0.11 12.43 -13.75
C HIS A 77 -1.20 11.64 -13.99
N GLY A 78 -2.32 12.35 -14.07
CA GLY A 78 -3.64 11.75 -14.22
C GLY A 78 -3.87 11.13 -15.60
N LEU A 79 -4.74 10.12 -15.67
CA LEU A 79 -5.15 9.44 -16.92
C LEU A 79 -5.85 10.34 -17.95
N ASN A 80 -6.22 11.58 -17.58
CA ASN A 80 -6.87 12.54 -18.48
C ASN A 80 -6.03 13.81 -18.66
N ASP A 81 -4.81 13.83 -18.14
CA ASP A 81 -3.98 15.02 -18.16
C ASP A 81 -3.39 15.22 -19.56
N SER A 82 -3.56 16.43 -20.12
CA SER A 82 -2.87 16.88 -21.32
C SER A 82 -1.79 17.88 -20.92
N ILE A 83 -0.53 17.45 -20.94
CA ILE A 83 0.59 18.20 -20.37
C ILE A 83 1.79 18.14 -21.31
N ILE A 84 2.44 19.28 -21.53
CA ILE A 84 3.72 19.37 -22.21
C ILE A 84 4.78 19.75 -21.17
N TYR A 85 5.77 18.89 -20.98
CA TYR A 85 6.90 19.12 -20.09
C TYR A 85 8.16 19.45 -20.88
N ILE A 86 8.79 20.58 -20.56
CA ILE A 86 10.04 21.04 -21.15
C ILE A 86 11.05 21.28 -20.04
N GLU A 87 12.18 20.59 -20.09
CA GLU A 87 13.28 20.72 -19.13
C GLU A 87 14.58 21.05 -19.84
N SER A 88 15.16 22.22 -19.54
CA SER A 88 16.51 22.56 -20.01
C SER A 88 17.54 21.57 -19.45
N GLN A 89 18.36 20.98 -20.33
CA GLN A 89 19.47 20.12 -19.96
C GLN A 89 20.81 20.88 -19.86
N GLY A 90 20.80 22.22 -19.98
CA GLY A 90 22.00 23.08 -19.95
C GLY A 90 22.89 22.94 -18.72
N PHE A 91 22.36 22.40 -17.63
CA PHE A 91 23.14 22.07 -16.44
C PHE A 91 24.01 20.80 -16.62
N ARG A 92 23.89 20.05 -17.72
CA ARG A 92 24.67 18.84 -18.05
C ARG A 92 25.58 19.11 -19.24
N GLU A 93 26.88 18.93 -19.05
CA GLU A 93 27.87 19.13 -20.12
C GLU A 93 27.60 18.25 -21.35
N GLU A 94 27.08 17.04 -21.15
CA GLU A 94 26.83 16.04 -22.20
C GLU A 94 25.66 16.39 -23.13
N PHE A 95 24.73 17.25 -22.68
CA PHE A 95 23.54 17.64 -23.44
C PHE A 95 23.57 19.12 -23.88
N GLY A 96 24.41 19.96 -23.29
CA GLY A 96 24.52 21.38 -23.66
C GLY A 96 23.16 22.08 -23.65
N ASP A 97 22.88 22.92 -24.65
CA ASP A 97 21.64 23.71 -24.75
C ASP A 97 20.42 22.91 -25.26
N GLN A 98 20.42 21.59 -25.09
CA GLN A 98 19.28 20.73 -25.45
C GLN A 98 18.19 20.73 -24.38
N PHE A 99 17.00 20.33 -24.79
CA PHE A 99 15.81 20.24 -23.96
C PHE A 99 15.27 18.83 -23.96
N LEU A 100 14.89 18.35 -22.78
CA LEU A 100 14.05 17.17 -22.63
C LEU A 100 12.60 17.61 -22.83
N LEU A 101 11.92 16.98 -23.79
CA LEU A 101 10.54 17.21 -24.14
C LEU A 101 9.74 15.92 -23.90
N VAL A 102 8.78 15.98 -22.98
CA VAL A 102 7.82 14.88 -22.74
C VAL A 102 6.42 15.45 -22.81
N ALA A 103 5.54 14.84 -23.61
CA ALA A 103 4.14 15.26 -23.68
C ALA A 103 3.19 14.09 -23.43
N LEU A 104 2.18 14.36 -22.62
CA LEU A 104 1.03 13.50 -22.40
C LEU A 104 -0.17 14.10 -23.10
N GLU A 105 -0.84 13.35 -23.98
CA GLU A 105 -2.17 13.70 -24.48
C GLU A 105 -3.19 12.76 -23.83
N ARG A 106 -4.11 13.30 -23.03
CA ARG A 106 -5.10 12.51 -22.29
C ARG A 106 -4.46 11.33 -21.54
N GLY A 107 -3.37 11.63 -20.83
CA GLY A 107 -2.62 10.65 -20.04
C GLY A 107 -1.77 9.66 -20.85
N GLU A 108 -1.69 9.74 -22.18
CA GLU A 108 -0.82 8.89 -23.00
C GLU A 108 0.45 9.62 -23.44
N VAL A 109 1.61 8.97 -23.33
CA VAL A 109 2.88 9.52 -23.82
C VAL A 109 2.86 9.60 -25.33
N VAL A 110 2.82 10.83 -25.87
CA VAL A 110 2.86 11.10 -27.31
C VAL A 110 4.22 11.64 -27.76
N ILE A 111 4.96 12.31 -26.87
CA ILE A 111 6.32 12.79 -27.12
C ILE A 111 7.23 12.38 -25.95
N ASP A 112 8.43 11.91 -26.26
CA ASP A 112 9.50 11.60 -25.31
C ASP A 112 10.85 11.69 -26.03
N THR A 113 11.46 12.88 -26.02
CA THR A 113 12.68 13.16 -26.80
C THR A 113 13.60 14.17 -26.13
N ILE A 114 14.85 14.21 -26.60
CA ILE A 114 15.79 15.30 -26.34
C ILE A 114 16.10 15.97 -27.67
N CYS A 115 15.89 17.29 -27.75
CA CYS A 115 16.05 18.06 -28.99
C CYS A 115 16.61 19.46 -28.72
N GLY A 116 17.05 20.15 -29.77
CA GLY A 116 17.46 21.55 -29.69
C GLY A 116 16.25 22.48 -29.64
N ILE A 117 16.46 23.74 -29.23
CA ILE A 117 15.39 24.74 -29.14
C ILE A 117 14.61 24.92 -30.45
N ASP A 118 15.30 24.88 -31.59
CA ASP A 118 14.71 25.09 -32.92
C ASP A 118 13.74 23.95 -33.33
N ASP A 119 13.85 22.78 -32.71
CA ASP A 119 13.04 21.60 -33.04
C ASP A 119 11.80 21.45 -32.13
N ILE A 120 11.77 22.13 -30.97
CA ILE A 120 10.70 21.93 -29.97
C ILE A 120 9.31 22.20 -30.55
N PHE A 121 9.17 23.30 -31.30
CA PHE A 121 7.90 23.68 -31.90
C PHE A 121 7.40 22.64 -32.91
N SER A 122 8.29 22.20 -33.81
CA SER A 122 7.93 21.25 -34.87
C SER A 122 7.60 19.87 -34.29
N GLU A 123 8.31 19.43 -33.25
CA GLU A 123 8.00 18.21 -32.51
C GLU A 123 6.62 18.30 -31.86
N ILE A 124 6.34 19.35 -31.08
CA ILE A 124 5.02 19.52 -30.44
C ILE A 124 3.91 19.59 -31.49
N ALA A 125 4.05 20.42 -32.52
CA ALA A 125 3.01 20.62 -33.54
C ALA A 125 2.73 19.36 -34.38
N SER A 126 3.72 18.46 -34.52
CA SER A 126 3.56 17.21 -35.28
C SER A 126 2.67 16.20 -34.58
N PHE A 127 2.68 16.17 -33.24
CA PHE A 127 1.89 15.23 -32.45
C PHE A 127 0.67 15.87 -31.78
N ILE A 128 0.70 17.19 -31.55
CA ILE A 128 -0.33 17.94 -30.82
C ILE A 128 -0.77 19.12 -31.70
N PRO A 129 -1.75 18.90 -32.61
CA PRO A 129 -2.20 19.95 -33.54
C PRO A 129 -2.97 21.08 -32.84
N ASN A 130 -3.54 20.84 -31.65
CA ASN A 130 -4.30 21.82 -30.86
C ASN A 130 -3.73 21.92 -29.43
N VAL A 131 -2.76 22.82 -29.26
CA VAL A 131 -1.99 22.96 -28.01
C VAL A 131 -2.76 23.67 -26.90
N ASP A 132 -3.80 24.44 -27.21
CA ASP A 132 -4.53 25.28 -26.24
C ASP A 132 -5.14 24.50 -25.06
N ASN A 133 -5.37 23.19 -25.22
CA ASN A 133 -5.89 22.32 -24.16
C ASN A 133 -4.79 21.71 -23.26
N PHE A 134 -3.53 22.08 -23.45
CA PHE A 134 -2.39 21.52 -22.73
C PHE A 134 -1.88 22.48 -21.65
N THR A 135 -1.46 21.92 -20.52
CA THR A 135 -0.70 22.66 -19.53
C THR A 135 0.80 22.51 -19.81
N PHE A 136 1.52 23.62 -19.96
CA PHE A 136 2.97 23.62 -20.03
C PHE A 136 3.57 23.56 -18.63
N LYS A 137 4.53 22.66 -18.46
CA LYS A 137 5.35 22.52 -17.27
C LYS A 137 6.80 22.77 -17.68
N LEU A 138 7.42 23.78 -17.09
CA LEU A 138 8.73 24.26 -17.50
C LEU A 138 9.74 24.12 -16.36
N SER A 139 10.97 23.73 -16.67
CA SER A 139 12.05 23.67 -15.69
C SER A 139 13.35 24.16 -16.31
N GLY A 140 14.02 25.11 -15.64
CA GLY A 140 15.26 25.71 -16.12
C GLY A 140 15.06 26.73 -17.26
N VAL A 141 13.83 27.14 -17.52
CA VAL A 141 13.45 28.23 -18.43
C VAL A 141 12.33 29.06 -17.80
N ASP A 142 12.16 30.29 -18.29
CA ASP A 142 11.13 31.20 -17.81
C ASP A 142 9.71 30.81 -18.28
N ILE A 143 8.70 31.44 -17.69
CA ILE A 143 7.29 31.20 -18.01
C ILE A 143 6.89 31.68 -19.42
N SER A 144 7.68 32.56 -20.05
CA SER A 144 7.40 33.05 -21.41
C SER A 144 8.03 32.17 -22.49
N PHE A 145 8.78 31.13 -22.12
CA PHE A 145 9.43 30.22 -23.06
C PHE A 145 8.51 29.64 -24.15
N PRO A 146 7.23 29.28 -23.89
CA PRO A 146 6.32 28.83 -24.95
C PRO A 146 6.11 29.88 -26.06
N GLU A 147 6.06 31.18 -25.72
CA GLU A 147 6.00 32.27 -26.70
C GLU A 147 7.30 32.39 -27.50
N GLN A 148 8.44 32.21 -26.83
CA GLN A 148 9.77 32.29 -27.45
C GLN A 148 9.97 31.22 -28.53
N ILE A 149 9.35 30.04 -28.35
CA ILE A 149 9.39 28.94 -29.33
C ILE A 149 8.21 28.98 -30.32
N GLY A 150 7.33 29.98 -30.25
CA GLY A 150 6.31 30.24 -31.28
C GLY A 150 4.88 29.79 -30.98
N PHE A 151 4.54 29.46 -29.72
CA PHE A 151 3.15 29.23 -29.30
C PHE A 151 2.48 30.53 -28.84
N ASP A 152 1.20 30.71 -29.16
CA ASP A 152 0.41 31.85 -28.69
C ASP A 152 -0.05 31.60 -27.24
N SER A 153 0.35 32.47 -26.30
CA SER A 153 0.17 32.26 -24.86
C SER A 153 -1.22 32.59 -24.33
N GLY A 154 -2.09 33.20 -25.15
CA GLY A 154 -3.35 33.80 -24.71
C GLY A 154 -4.25 32.90 -23.88
N ASP A 155 -4.29 31.60 -24.19
CA ASP A 155 -5.15 30.61 -23.52
C ASP A 155 -4.37 29.43 -22.88
N ILE A 156 -3.03 29.41 -23.02
CA ILE A 156 -2.20 28.29 -22.58
C ILE A 156 -1.85 28.44 -21.09
N LYS A 157 -2.18 27.41 -20.30
CA LYS A 157 -1.77 27.37 -18.90
C LYS A 157 -0.30 26.98 -18.79
N VAL A 158 0.54 27.89 -18.29
CA VAL A 158 1.97 27.63 -18.05
C VAL A 158 2.27 27.55 -16.55
N THR A 159 3.10 26.59 -16.16
CA THR A 159 3.54 26.38 -14.78
C THR A 159 5.05 26.16 -14.74
N GLU A 160 5.73 26.93 -13.89
CA GLU A 160 7.16 26.79 -13.66
C GLU A 160 7.41 25.78 -12.53
N ILE A 161 8.42 24.93 -12.71
CA ILE A 161 8.88 23.93 -11.75
C ILE A 161 10.31 24.30 -11.33
N ASN A 162 10.47 24.55 -10.03
CA ASN A 162 11.74 25.03 -9.46
C ASN A 162 12.93 24.06 -9.61
N LYS A 163 12.68 22.77 -9.89
CA LYS A 163 13.72 21.76 -10.01
C LYS A 163 13.41 20.79 -11.18
N PRO A 164 14.44 20.37 -11.94
CA PRO A 164 14.34 19.33 -12.96
C PRO A 164 13.62 18.08 -12.46
N LEU A 165 12.59 17.62 -13.16
CA LEU A 165 11.88 16.39 -12.81
C LEU A 165 12.79 15.17 -12.99
N THR A 166 13.77 15.24 -13.91
CA THR A 166 14.81 14.19 -14.03
C THR A 166 15.60 13.98 -12.75
N GLU A 167 15.75 15.02 -11.91
CA GLU A 167 16.43 14.96 -10.63
C GLU A 167 15.48 14.72 -9.45
N VAL A 168 14.26 15.29 -9.49
CA VAL A 168 13.29 15.17 -8.38
C VAL A 168 12.59 13.81 -8.37
N TYR A 169 12.26 13.26 -9.54
CA TYR A 169 11.58 11.98 -9.60
C TYR A 169 12.48 10.86 -9.12
N LEU A 170 11.95 10.11 -8.15
CA LEU A 170 12.56 8.87 -7.70
C LEU A 170 12.17 7.74 -8.66
N PRO A 171 13.16 7.04 -9.26
CA PRO A 171 12.94 5.81 -10.01
C PRO A 171 12.08 4.84 -9.22
N LYS A 172 11.03 4.34 -9.87
CA LYS A 172 10.14 3.34 -9.31
C LYS A 172 10.34 2.04 -10.06
N ASP A 173 10.09 0.97 -9.36
CA ASP A 173 10.18 -0.37 -9.88
C ASP A 173 9.24 -0.61 -11.09
N ASP A 174 8.13 0.12 -11.15
CA ASP A 174 7.16 0.03 -12.25
C ASP A 174 7.65 0.66 -13.56
N CYS A 175 8.69 1.50 -13.50
CA CYS A 175 9.35 2.05 -14.69
C CYS A 175 10.76 1.45 -14.93
N LEU A 176 11.12 0.36 -14.23
CA LEU A 176 12.39 -0.33 -14.42
C LEU A 176 12.37 -1.16 -15.71
N PHE A 177 13.44 -1.08 -16.50
CA PHE A 177 13.70 -2.01 -17.58
C PHE A 177 14.22 -3.34 -17.03
N VAL A 178 13.56 -4.43 -17.42
CA VAL A 178 13.85 -5.79 -16.97
C VAL A 178 14.20 -6.68 -18.14
N SER A 179 14.92 -7.77 -17.86
CA SER A 179 15.38 -8.71 -18.87
C SER A 179 14.25 -9.61 -19.38
N ARG A 180 14.53 -10.29 -20.49
CA ARG A 180 13.66 -11.33 -21.06
C ARG A 180 13.26 -12.43 -20.07
N GLU A 181 14.10 -12.73 -19.09
CA GLU A 181 13.83 -13.79 -18.10
C GLU A 181 12.92 -13.33 -16.96
N SER A 182 12.74 -12.01 -16.79
CA SER A 182 12.12 -11.41 -15.59
C SER A 182 10.88 -10.55 -15.88
N PHE A 183 10.54 -10.32 -17.15
CA PHE A 183 9.39 -9.46 -17.49
C PHE A 183 8.02 -10.11 -17.20
N ASP A 184 7.94 -11.45 -17.17
CA ASP A 184 6.69 -12.18 -16.90
C ASP A 184 6.09 -11.79 -15.54
N ASP A 185 6.93 -11.55 -14.52
CA ASP A 185 6.48 -11.12 -13.20
C ASP A 185 5.91 -9.69 -13.21
N ARG A 186 6.32 -8.86 -14.17
CA ARG A 186 5.85 -7.48 -14.31
C ARG A 186 4.51 -7.39 -15.04
N LEU A 187 4.14 -8.40 -15.83
CA LEU A 187 2.85 -8.49 -16.54
C LEU A 187 1.70 -9.00 -15.66
N LYS A 188 2.01 -9.59 -14.50
CA LYS A 188 0.98 -9.97 -13.54
C LYS A 188 0.20 -8.71 -13.15
N PRO A 189 -1.15 -8.73 -13.19
CA PRO A 189 -1.96 -7.53 -13.02
C PRO A 189 -1.63 -6.86 -11.69
N LYS A 190 -1.01 -5.68 -11.79
CA LYS A 190 -0.78 -4.78 -10.67
C LYS A 190 -2.04 -3.93 -10.49
N GLY A 191 -2.72 -4.06 -9.37
CA GLY A 191 -3.47 -2.92 -8.84
C GLY A 191 -4.89 -2.65 -9.35
N ILE A 192 -5.65 -3.61 -9.90
CA ILE A 192 -7.14 -3.46 -9.85
C ILE A 192 -7.57 -3.27 -8.39
N TYR A 193 -6.89 -3.90 -7.42
CA TYR A 193 -7.29 -3.81 -6.02
C TYR A 193 -6.80 -2.56 -5.27
N LEU A 194 -5.77 -1.83 -5.72
CA LEU A 194 -5.30 -0.66 -4.97
C LEU A 194 -6.27 0.53 -5.08
N ARG A 195 -6.98 0.65 -6.22
CA ARG A 195 -8.11 1.58 -6.41
C ARG A 195 -9.35 1.24 -5.57
N TRP A 196 -9.47 0.00 -5.11
CA TRP A 196 -10.55 -0.43 -4.18
C TRP A 196 -10.09 -0.55 -2.72
N VAL A 197 -8.78 -0.62 -2.43
CA VAL A 197 -8.26 -0.67 -1.05
C VAL A 197 -8.35 0.69 -0.36
N LEU A 198 -8.12 1.80 -1.05
CA LEU A 198 -8.36 3.15 -0.50
C LEU A 198 -9.86 3.37 -0.18
N PRO A 199 -10.81 2.97 -1.06
CA PRO A 199 -12.22 2.89 -0.71
C PRO A 199 -12.57 1.82 0.31
N LEU A 200 -11.87 0.67 0.43
CA LEU A 200 -12.21 -0.37 1.43
C LEU A 200 -11.76 0.03 2.84
N ILE A 201 -10.63 0.73 2.97
CA ILE A 201 -10.19 1.37 4.22
C ILE A 201 -11.10 2.56 4.52
N ALA A 202 -11.50 3.34 3.51
CA ALA A 202 -12.51 4.38 3.67
C ALA A 202 -13.89 3.78 3.98
N ILE A 203 -14.29 2.62 3.47
CA ILE A 203 -15.58 1.95 3.72
C ILE A 203 -15.62 1.40 5.14
N SER A 204 -14.49 0.98 5.73
CA SER A 204 -14.43 0.72 7.18
C SER A 204 -14.64 1.97 8.04
N VAL A 205 -14.34 3.18 7.51
CA VAL A 205 -14.59 4.47 8.20
C VAL A 205 -15.95 5.09 7.79
N SER A 206 -16.45 4.82 6.58
CA SER A 206 -17.62 5.46 5.96
C SER A 206 -18.90 4.63 6.05
N ILE A 207 -18.82 3.31 6.29
CA ILE A 207 -20.01 2.53 6.71
C ILE A 207 -20.43 2.89 8.14
N PHE A 208 -19.58 3.59 8.91
CA PHE A 208 -19.91 4.00 10.28
C PHE A 208 -20.56 5.39 10.41
N LEU A 209 -20.74 6.13 9.31
CA LEU A 209 -21.35 7.47 9.34
C LEU A 209 -22.80 7.54 8.82
N ILE A 210 -23.44 6.40 8.57
CA ILE A 210 -24.87 6.36 8.24
C ILE A 210 -25.56 5.59 9.37
N PHE A 211 -26.11 6.37 10.30
CA PHE A 211 -27.18 6.10 11.29
C PHE A 211 -26.86 6.87 12.57
N SER A 212 -26.87 8.19 12.44
CA SER A 212 -27.02 9.14 13.54
C SER A 212 -28.31 9.91 13.23
N GLU A 213 -29.45 9.33 13.62
CA GLU A 213 -30.72 10.04 13.71
C GLU A 213 -31.30 9.84 15.11
N GLY A 214 -31.49 10.96 15.81
CA GLY A 214 -32.44 11.22 16.91
C GLY A 214 -32.27 10.40 18.20
N GLU A 215 -32.41 10.94 19.40
CA GLU A 215 -32.94 12.22 19.88
C GLU A 215 -32.19 12.59 21.16
N THR A 216 -31.91 13.88 21.33
CA THR A 216 -31.61 14.45 22.64
C THR A 216 -32.89 14.46 23.47
N ASP A 217 -32.89 13.75 24.59
CA ASP A 217 -33.79 14.09 25.69
C ASP A 217 -32.98 14.40 26.95
N VAL A 218 -33.16 15.63 27.43
CA VAL A 218 -32.56 16.15 28.66
C VAL A 218 -33.66 16.18 29.70
N THR A 219 -33.55 15.33 30.71
CA THR A 219 -34.21 15.57 31.99
C THR A 219 -33.25 15.29 33.14
N GLN A 220 -33.16 16.25 34.05
CA GLN A 220 -32.26 16.29 35.21
C GLN A 220 -32.78 15.47 36.41
N ASP A 221 -31.80 14.93 37.13
CA ASP A 221 -31.71 14.69 38.58
C ASP A 221 -32.70 13.75 39.30
N VAL A 222 -32.17 12.58 39.68
CA VAL A 222 -32.01 12.20 41.11
C VAL A 222 -30.70 11.41 41.27
N GLN A 223 -29.72 11.94 42.00
CA GLN A 223 -28.53 11.17 42.42
C GLN A 223 -28.92 10.14 43.48
N TYR A 224 -29.08 8.89 43.06
CA TYR A 224 -28.72 7.75 43.89
C TYR A 224 -27.33 7.31 43.45
N VAL A 225 -26.35 7.31 44.36
CA VAL A 225 -25.08 6.62 44.12
C VAL A 225 -25.40 5.13 44.13
N THR A 226 -25.84 4.65 42.97
CA THR A 226 -25.97 3.23 42.67
C THR A 226 -24.54 2.79 42.39
N VAL A 227 -23.97 1.97 43.27
CA VAL A 227 -22.67 1.34 42.99
C VAL A 227 -22.90 0.48 41.74
N ASP A 228 -22.41 0.94 40.59
CA ASP A 228 -22.49 0.18 39.34
C ASP A 228 -21.55 -1.02 39.48
N LYS A 229 -22.14 -2.18 39.79
CA LYS A 229 -21.39 -3.43 39.99
C LYS A 229 -20.62 -3.85 38.73
N GLU A 230 -20.98 -3.31 37.58
CA GLU A 230 -20.39 -3.61 36.28
C GLU A 230 -19.42 -2.51 35.81
N GLU A 231 -19.17 -1.46 36.61
CA GLU A 231 -18.31 -0.33 36.24
C GLU A 231 -16.91 -0.80 35.82
N ASP A 232 -16.37 -1.78 36.56
CA ASP A 232 -15.06 -2.38 36.24
C ASP A 232 -15.10 -3.13 34.90
N TYR A 233 -16.14 -3.92 34.64
CA TYR A 233 -16.30 -4.64 33.37
C TYR A 233 -16.45 -3.66 32.20
N LYS A 234 -17.31 -2.63 32.34
CA LYS A 234 -17.56 -1.58 31.34
C LYS A 234 -16.27 -0.84 31.00
N LYS A 235 -15.53 -0.36 32.00
CA LYS A 235 -14.25 0.32 31.82
C LYS A 235 -13.24 -0.53 31.03
N HIS A 236 -13.24 -1.85 31.24
CA HIS A 236 -12.32 -2.74 30.55
C HIS A 236 -12.71 -3.05 29.10
N MET A 237 -14.01 -3.22 28.83
CA MET A 237 -14.52 -3.43 27.47
C MET A 237 -14.51 -2.14 26.63
N LEU A 238 -14.59 -0.97 27.27
CA LEU A 238 -14.65 0.34 26.61
C LEU A 238 -13.29 0.97 26.29
N GLY A 239 -12.16 0.33 26.58
CA GLY A 239 -10.87 0.88 26.15
C GLY A 239 -9.59 0.27 26.71
N LEU A 240 -9.66 -0.62 27.69
CA LEU A 240 -8.43 -1.16 28.32
C LEU A 240 -7.94 -2.48 27.71
N LEU A 241 -8.83 -3.33 27.20
CA LEU A 241 -8.45 -4.65 26.69
C LEU A 241 -8.34 -4.67 25.15
N PRO A 242 -7.29 -5.28 24.58
CA PRO A 242 -7.12 -5.40 23.13
C PRO A 242 -8.11 -6.38 22.53
N GLN A 243 -9.10 -5.85 21.82
CA GLN A 243 -10.21 -6.65 21.27
C GLN A 243 -9.73 -7.58 20.14
N ALA A 244 -10.09 -8.86 20.22
CA ALA A 244 -9.63 -9.88 19.29
C ALA A 244 -10.11 -9.64 17.85
N SER A 245 -11.33 -9.13 17.69
CA SER A 245 -11.90 -8.79 16.38
C SER A 245 -11.05 -7.77 15.61
N ASN A 246 -10.67 -6.68 16.27
CA ASN A 246 -9.81 -5.65 15.70
C ASN A 246 -8.42 -6.19 15.39
N ARG A 247 -7.90 -7.07 16.26
CA ARG A 247 -6.57 -7.64 16.10
C ARG A 247 -6.46 -8.56 14.92
N PHE A 248 -7.39 -9.48 14.77
CA PHE A 248 -7.41 -10.38 13.63
C PHE A 248 -7.60 -9.61 12.31
N ALA A 249 -8.43 -8.57 12.31
CA ALA A 249 -8.58 -7.69 11.15
C ALA A 249 -7.30 -6.91 10.83
N GLN A 250 -6.66 -6.32 11.85
CA GLN A 250 -5.39 -5.61 11.70
C GLN A 250 -4.31 -6.55 11.17
N ASP A 251 -4.20 -7.75 11.74
CA ASP A 251 -3.20 -8.72 11.36
C ASP A 251 -3.38 -9.18 9.92
N TYR A 252 -4.62 -9.52 9.53
CA TYR A 252 -4.96 -9.79 8.14
C TYR A 252 -4.55 -8.64 7.21
N ASN A 253 -4.94 -7.40 7.54
CA ASN A 253 -4.65 -6.23 6.70
C ASN A 253 -3.13 -5.99 6.57
N ASN A 254 -2.37 -6.20 7.65
CA ASN A 254 -0.92 -6.05 7.64
C ASN A 254 -0.25 -7.11 6.75
N HIS A 255 -0.68 -8.38 6.79
CA HIS A 255 -0.19 -9.39 5.84
C HIS A 255 -0.46 -8.97 4.41
N ILE A 256 -1.67 -8.51 4.11
CA ILE A 256 -2.04 -8.05 2.76
C ILE A 256 -1.22 -6.84 2.32
N ILE A 257 -0.94 -5.89 3.22
CA ILE A 257 -0.11 -4.72 2.93
C ILE A 257 1.34 -5.16 2.67
N LEU A 258 1.91 -6.00 3.53
CA LEU A 258 3.30 -6.44 3.40
C LEU A 258 3.51 -7.30 2.15
N GLU A 259 2.61 -8.25 1.88
CA GLU A 259 2.66 -9.07 0.67
C GLU A 259 2.58 -8.23 -0.61
N LYS A 260 1.75 -7.18 -0.62
CA LYS A 260 1.50 -6.38 -1.81
C LYS A 260 2.51 -5.26 -2.03
N VAL A 261 3.05 -4.70 -0.95
CA VAL A 261 3.84 -3.46 -0.98
C VAL A 261 5.32 -3.72 -0.70
N ALA A 262 5.66 -4.67 0.18
CA ALA A 262 7.06 -4.97 0.54
C ALA A 262 7.64 -6.06 -0.37
N ARG A 263 7.84 -5.76 -1.66
CA ARG A 263 8.40 -6.73 -2.63
C ARG A 263 9.80 -7.20 -2.22
N GLY A 264 10.05 -8.50 -2.38
CA GLY A 264 11.28 -9.15 -1.95
C GLY A 264 11.44 -9.23 -0.44
N TRP A 265 10.36 -9.01 0.31
CA TRP A 265 10.30 -9.26 1.75
C TRP A 265 9.16 -10.23 2.03
N GLU A 266 9.45 -11.27 2.80
CA GLU A 266 8.45 -12.24 3.22
C GLU A 266 8.24 -12.14 4.73
N VAL A 267 6.98 -12.12 5.17
CA VAL A 267 6.67 -12.27 6.59
C VAL A 267 7.02 -13.69 7.01
N ALA A 268 8.04 -13.84 7.85
CA ALA A 268 8.47 -15.15 8.33
C ALA A 268 7.79 -15.52 9.63
N ARG A 269 7.65 -14.56 10.55
CA ARG A 269 7.08 -14.79 11.89
C ARG A 269 6.31 -13.58 12.36
N VAL A 270 5.22 -13.82 13.08
CA VAL A 270 4.42 -12.77 13.72
C VAL A 270 4.28 -13.07 15.20
N VAL A 271 4.45 -12.04 16.01
CA VAL A 271 4.26 -12.09 17.47
C VAL A 271 3.32 -10.97 17.88
N HIS A 272 2.26 -11.33 18.61
CA HIS A 272 1.41 -10.35 19.28
C HIS A 272 1.91 -10.19 20.71
N SER A 273 2.31 -8.96 21.07
CA SER A 273 2.79 -8.67 22.42
C SER A 273 1.63 -8.37 23.37
N ASN A 274 1.88 -8.60 24.66
CA ASN A 274 0.95 -8.25 25.74
C ASN A 274 0.70 -6.73 25.81
N GLU A 275 1.64 -5.92 25.31
CA GLU A 275 1.54 -4.46 25.20
C GLU A 275 0.80 -4.02 23.93
N SER A 276 -0.02 -4.89 23.36
CA SER A 276 -0.86 -4.52 22.24
C SER A 276 -0.09 -4.23 20.94
N ASN A 277 1.15 -4.68 20.76
CA ASN A 277 1.87 -4.52 19.49
C ASN A 277 1.79 -5.79 18.64
N VAL A 278 1.75 -5.63 17.32
CA VAL A 278 1.89 -6.75 16.38
C VAL A 278 3.23 -6.62 15.68
N ILE A 279 4.10 -7.59 15.95
CA ILE A 279 5.52 -7.57 15.58
C ILE A 279 5.72 -8.59 14.46
N TYR A 280 6.18 -8.11 13.30
CA TYR A 280 6.44 -8.91 12.12
C TYR A 280 7.94 -9.03 11.92
N GLN A 281 8.45 -10.24 12.00
CA GLN A 281 9.80 -10.55 11.53
C GLN A 281 9.72 -10.83 10.04
N VAL A 282 10.40 -10.02 9.23
CA VAL A 282 10.46 -10.17 7.78
C VAL A 282 11.82 -10.69 7.34
N ARG A 283 11.79 -11.65 6.41
CA ARG A 283 12.97 -12.20 5.76
C ARG A 283 13.18 -11.50 4.43
N ASN A 284 14.43 -11.15 4.13
CA ASN A 284 14.79 -10.61 2.83
C ASN A 284 14.87 -11.76 1.81
N ASP A 285 14.09 -11.65 0.74
CA ASP A 285 14.07 -12.51 -0.44
C ASP A 285 14.24 -11.62 -1.69
N SER A 286 15.39 -10.93 -1.75
CA SER A 286 15.76 -9.97 -2.82
C SER A 286 15.09 -8.59 -2.76
N GLY A 287 14.57 -8.16 -1.61
CA GLY A 287 13.96 -6.86 -1.37
C GLY A 287 14.94 -5.76 -0.92
N SER A 288 14.57 -4.50 -1.20
CA SER A 288 15.34 -3.32 -0.81
C SER A 288 14.99 -2.86 0.61
N LEU A 289 16.01 -2.69 1.46
CA LEU A 289 15.84 -2.17 2.82
C LEU A 289 15.37 -0.70 2.82
N ARG A 290 15.78 0.06 1.79
CA ARG A 290 15.36 1.47 1.61
C ARG A 290 13.87 1.55 1.28
N GLU A 291 13.36 0.62 0.47
CA GLU A 291 11.93 0.54 0.16
C GLU A 291 11.13 0.11 1.37
N LEU A 292 11.61 -0.89 2.12
CA LEU A 292 10.98 -1.32 3.38
C LEU A 292 10.84 -0.14 4.36
N ARG A 293 11.89 0.67 4.52
CA ARG A 293 11.85 1.91 5.33
C ARG A 293 10.81 2.91 4.82
N ALA A 294 10.78 3.17 3.51
CA ALA A 294 9.83 4.09 2.92
C ALA A 294 8.37 3.64 3.09
N ILE A 295 8.11 2.32 3.03
CA ILE A 295 6.79 1.73 3.25
C ILE A 295 6.36 1.91 4.71
N VAL A 296 7.23 1.59 5.66
CA VAL A 296 6.96 1.76 7.09
C VAL A 296 6.70 3.24 7.42
N GLU A 297 7.51 4.16 6.88
CA GLU A 297 7.27 5.59 7.03
C GLU A 297 5.95 6.06 6.42
N THR A 298 5.58 5.54 5.24
CA THR A 298 4.33 5.90 4.56
C THR A 298 3.13 5.40 5.34
N VAL A 299 3.17 4.16 5.84
CA VAL A 299 2.10 3.62 6.69
C VAL A 299 2.01 4.40 8.00
N SER A 300 3.13 4.71 8.65
CA SER A 300 3.12 5.50 9.89
C SER A 300 2.66 6.94 9.70
N LYS A 301 2.86 7.56 8.53
CA LYS A 301 2.44 8.95 8.23
C LYS A 301 0.99 9.04 7.77
N ASN A 302 0.51 8.05 7.02
CA ASN A 302 -0.80 8.07 6.38
C ASN A 302 -1.86 7.24 7.09
N THR A 303 -1.49 6.50 8.14
CA THR A 303 -2.43 5.76 8.99
C THR A 303 -2.29 6.20 10.43
N GLN A 304 -3.33 5.98 11.24
CA GLN A 304 -3.28 6.20 12.69
C GLN A 304 -2.50 5.09 13.43
N VAL A 305 -1.81 4.21 12.70
CA VAL A 305 -1.05 3.08 13.27
C VAL A 305 0.43 3.39 13.15
N PRO A 306 1.10 3.78 14.25
CA PRO A 306 2.55 3.88 14.27
C PRO A 306 3.19 2.55 13.86
N ALA A 307 4.08 2.63 12.88
CA ALA A 307 4.86 1.51 12.39
C ALA A 307 6.34 1.83 12.58
N ILE A 308 7.08 0.92 13.23
CA ILE A 308 8.51 1.08 13.51
C ILE A 308 9.26 -0.04 12.80
N LEU A 309 10.30 0.31 12.04
CA LEU A 309 11.25 -0.66 11.50
C LEU A 309 12.47 -0.68 12.42
N ASP A 310 12.70 -1.83 13.06
CA ASP A 310 13.95 -2.12 13.76
C ASP A 310 14.79 -3.08 12.90
N ILE A 311 16.07 -2.75 12.75
CA ILE A 311 17.02 -3.52 11.95
C ILE A 311 18.08 -4.00 12.94
N SER A 312 17.95 -5.25 13.37
CA SER A 312 18.81 -5.85 14.38
C SER A 312 19.57 -7.05 13.82
N GLU A 313 20.54 -7.56 14.58
CA GLU A 313 21.28 -8.79 14.23
C GLU A 313 20.37 -10.03 14.12
N THR A 314 19.16 -10.00 14.68
CA THR A 314 18.19 -11.11 14.65
C THR A 314 17.20 -11.05 13.47
N GLY A 315 17.23 -9.97 12.68
CA GLY A 315 16.42 -9.80 11.47
C GLY A 315 15.85 -8.39 11.29
N ASN A 316 15.05 -8.21 10.26
CA ASN A 316 14.29 -6.98 10.04
C ASN A 316 12.92 -7.13 10.71
N ILE A 317 12.62 -6.25 11.66
CA ILE A 317 11.42 -6.31 12.49
C ILE A 317 10.56 -5.09 12.20
N ILE A 318 9.30 -5.31 11.82
CA ILE A 318 8.30 -4.26 11.66
C ILE A 318 7.30 -4.39 12.80
N THR A 319 7.20 -3.35 13.63
CA THR A 319 6.25 -3.31 14.74
C THR A 319 5.11 -2.37 14.39
N PHE A 320 3.89 -2.88 14.36
CA PHE A 320 2.68 -2.08 14.27
C PHE A 320 2.06 -1.93 15.65
N GLN A 321 1.78 -0.70 16.06
CA GLN A 321 0.99 -0.48 17.26
C GLN A 321 -0.42 -1.01 17.08
N GLY A 322 -1.00 -1.58 18.13
CA GLY A 322 -2.34 -2.11 18.08
C GLY A 322 -3.44 -1.09 18.03
N LEU A 323 -4.42 -1.34 17.18
CA LEU A 323 -5.68 -0.61 17.24
C LEU A 323 -6.56 -1.19 18.36
N ASN A 324 -6.95 -0.33 19.31
CA ASN A 324 -7.91 -0.69 20.35
C ASN A 324 -9.21 0.10 20.18
N VAL A 325 -10.11 -0.44 19.36
CA VAL A 325 -11.46 0.10 19.19
C VAL A 325 -12.40 -0.64 20.16
N PRO A 326 -13.16 0.06 21.01
CA PRO A 326 -14.13 -0.56 21.90
C PRO A 326 -15.17 -1.40 21.14
N ILE A 327 -15.56 -2.56 21.70
CA ILE A 327 -16.63 -3.41 21.14
C ILE A 327 -18.04 -2.91 21.48
N TYR A 328 -18.15 -2.05 22.49
CA TYR A 328 -19.40 -1.45 22.96
C TYR A 328 -19.27 0.07 23.00
N THR A 329 -20.41 0.75 23.00
CA THR A 329 -20.51 2.14 23.43
C THR A 329 -20.93 2.18 24.91
N GLU A 330 -20.75 3.31 25.58
CA GLU A 330 -21.11 3.47 27.01
C GLU A 330 -22.55 3.02 27.31
N ASN A 331 -23.46 3.19 26.35
CA ASN A 331 -24.88 2.87 26.50
C ASN A 331 -25.27 1.45 26.02
N SER A 332 -24.32 0.65 25.52
CA SER A 332 -24.61 -0.66 24.89
C SER A 332 -23.73 -1.80 25.40
N VAL A 333 -23.11 -1.65 26.56
CA VAL A 333 -22.27 -2.71 27.13
C VAL A 333 -23.13 -3.93 27.48
N VAL A 334 -22.79 -5.07 26.89
CA VAL A 334 -23.41 -6.36 27.18
C VAL A 334 -22.47 -7.17 28.06
N VAL A 335 -22.98 -7.61 29.21
CA VAL A 335 -22.31 -8.56 30.09
C VAL A 335 -22.67 -9.97 29.62
N TRP A 336 -21.66 -10.77 29.30
CA TRP A 336 -21.85 -12.13 28.81
C TRP A 336 -21.71 -13.14 29.93
N ASN A 337 -22.46 -14.24 29.87
CA ASN A 337 -22.07 -15.46 30.56
C ASN A 337 -20.82 -16.02 29.86
N VAL A 338 -19.73 -16.19 30.59
CA VAL A 338 -18.44 -16.56 29.98
C VAL A 338 -18.45 -17.98 29.39
N ARG A 339 -19.30 -18.87 29.90
CA ARG A 339 -19.46 -20.24 29.38
C ARG A 339 -20.25 -20.24 28.08
N GLU A 340 -21.34 -19.49 28.01
CA GLU A 340 -22.13 -19.34 26.78
C GLU A 340 -21.31 -18.67 25.67
N ALA A 341 -20.55 -17.63 26.02
CA ALA A 341 -19.63 -16.97 25.09
C ALA A 341 -18.56 -17.94 24.56
N TYR A 342 -18.03 -18.82 25.41
CA TYR A 342 -17.09 -19.86 25.02
C TYR A 342 -17.71 -20.90 24.08
N GLU A 343 -18.89 -21.43 24.41
CA GLU A 343 -19.58 -22.42 23.59
C GLU A 343 -19.90 -21.85 22.20
N PHE A 344 -20.46 -20.65 22.14
CA PHE A 344 -20.75 -19.98 20.87
C PHE A 344 -19.48 -19.75 20.03
N PHE A 345 -18.41 -19.28 20.67
CA PHE A 345 -17.12 -19.07 20.01
C PHE A 345 -16.52 -20.39 19.51
N SER A 346 -16.53 -21.42 20.35
CA SER A 346 -15.97 -22.74 20.06
C SER A 346 -16.68 -23.40 18.88
N ASP A 347 -18.01 -23.37 18.88
CA ASP A 347 -18.83 -23.92 17.79
C ASP A 347 -18.58 -23.18 16.48
N SER A 348 -18.51 -21.84 16.54
CA SER A 348 -18.26 -20.99 15.38
C SER A 348 -16.88 -21.25 14.76
N VAL A 349 -15.83 -21.37 15.58
CA VAL A 349 -14.47 -21.66 15.10
C VAL A 349 -14.38 -23.07 14.54
N THR A 350 -14.93 -24.07 15.24
CA THR A 350 -14.94 -25.46 14.78
C THR A 350 -15.62 -25.60 13.41
N PHE A 351 -16.72 -24.86 13.20
CA PHE A 351 -17.47 -24.90 11.95
C PHE A 351 -16.80 -24.11 10.80
N LEU A 352 -16.29 -22.91 11.07
CA LEU A 352 -15.82 -21.98 10.03
C LEU A 352 -14.32 -22.03 9.79
N VAL A 353 -13.54 -22.57 10.74
CA VAL A 353 -12.08 -22.59 10.72
C VAL A 353 -11.56 -24.00 11.06
N PRO A 354 -11.76 -24.99 10.16
CA PRO A 354 -11.56 -26.42 10.47
C PRO A 354 -10.10 -26.83 10.73
N ASN A 355 -9.12 -25.95 10.48
CA ASN A 355 -7.70 -26.20 10.73
C ASN A 355 -7.22 -25.61 12.08
N MET A 356 -8.15 -25.36 13.01
CA MET A 356 -7.89 -24.74 14.30
C MET A 356 -8.43 -25.61 15.43
N ASP A 357 -7.53 -25.97 16.34
CA ASP A 357 -7.83 -26.70 17.57
C ASP A 357 -8.00 -25.71 18.73
N ILE A 358 -9.05 -25.90 19.52
CA ILE A 358 -9.40 -25.01 20.63
C ILE A 358 -9.14 -25.73 21.95
N ASN A 359 -8.24 -25.18 22.75
CA ASN A 359 -7.83 -25.74 24.03
C ASN A 359 -8.17 -24.78 25.17
N PHE A 360 -9.09 -25.18 26.04
CA PHE A 360 -9.35 -24.45 27.29
C PHE A 360 -8.19 -24.65 28.27
N THR A 361 -7.65 -23.55 28.81
CA THR A 361 -6.45 -23.58 29.66
C THR A 361 -6.68 -23.15 31.10
N GLY A 362 -7.89 -22.69 31.45
CA GLY A 362 -8.28 -22.36 32.82
C GLY A 362 -9.09 -21.08 32.94
N PHE A 363 -9.60 -20.82 34.14
CA PHE A 363 -10.20 -19.53 34.48
C PHE A 363 -9.19 -18.64 35.20
N GLN A 364 -9.31 -17.33 34.98
CA GLN A 364 -8.59 -16.29 35.70
C GLN A 364 -9.61 -15.31 36.28
N ALA A 365 -9.73 -15.28 37.61
CA ALA A 365 -10.47 -14.23 38.30
C ALA A 365 -9.64 -12.94 38.27
N ARG A 366 -10.26 -11.79 37.97
CA ARG A 366 -9.55 -10.50 37.88
C ARG A 366 -9.30 -9.88 39.26
N SER A 367 -10.25 -10.02 40.18
CA SER A 367 -10.09 -9.78 41.62
C SER A 367 -11.14 -10.58 42.40
N ALA A 368 -10.99 -10.72 43.71
CA ALA A 368 -11.95 -11.42 44.57
C ALA A 368 -13.34 -10.73 44.62
N ASP A 369 -13.40 -9.45 44.26
CA ASP A 369 -14.58 -8.59 44.46
C ASP A 369 -15.23 -8.13 43.13
N ALA A 370 -14.62 -8.40 41.97
CA ALA A 370 -15.00 -7.81 40.69
C ALA A 370 -16.25 -8.42 40.02
N GLY A 371 -16.80 -9.52 40.52
CA GLY A 371 -18.02 -10.16 39.98
C GLY A 371 -17.86 -10.86 38.61
N TRP A 372 -16.83 -10.52 37.82
CA TRP A 372 -16.59 -11.09 36.49
C TRP A 372 -15.23 -11.81 36.40
N LYS A 373 -15.13 -12.79 35.50
CA LYS A 373 -13.96 -13.66 35.29
C LYS A 373 -13.54 -13.74 33.82
N SER A 374 -12.32 -14.20 33.59
CA SER A 374 -11.78 -14.44 32.24
C SER A 374 -11.53 -15.92 32.03
N MET A 375 -11.95 -16.45 30.88
CA MET A 375 -11.66 -17.81 30.45
C MET A 375 -10.48 -17.78 29.47
N ASN A 376 -9.38 -18.46 29.83
CA ASN A 376 -8.19 -18.54 28.98
C ASN A 376 -8.33 -19.67 27.96
N ILE A 377 -8.06 -19.36 26.70
CA ILE A 377 -8.17 -20.30 25.58
C ILE A 377 -6.91 -20.20 24.71
N SER A 378 -6.37 -21.35 24.33
CA SER A 378 -5.35 -21.46 23.28
C SER A 378 -6.01 -21.94 22.00
N LEU A 379 -5.69 -21.27 20.89
CA LEU A 379 -6.08 -21.66 19.54
C LEU A 379 -4.82 -22.11 18.83
N ASP A 380 -4.67 -23.41 18.62
CA ASP A 380 -3.53 -23.99 17.93
C ASP A 380 -3.93 -24.28 16.48
N PHE A 381 -3.08 -23.95 15.52
CA PHE A 381 -3.42 -24.09 14.11
C PHE A 381 -2.22 -24.47 13.26
N GLN A 382 -2.49 -25.28 12.23
CA GLN A 382 -1.50 -25.68 11.24
C GLN A 382 -2.02 -25.42 9.83
N LEU A 383 -1.16 -24.84 8.99
CA LEU A 383 -1.48 -24.51 7.60
C LEU A 383 -2.79 -23.71 7.46
N LEU A 384 -3.02 -22.77 8.37
CA LEU A 384 -4.19 -21.89 8.37
C LEU A 384 -3.98 -20.79 7.33
N PRO A 385 -4.82 -20.66 6.29
CA PRO A 385 -4.68 -19.57 5.32
C PRO A 385 -4.82 -18.20 6.00
N VAL A 386 -4.01 -17.21 5.60
CA VAL A 386 -4.08 -15.83 6.12
C VAL A 386 -5.50 -15.25 6.07
N SER A 387 -6.31 -15.60 5.06
CA SER A 387 -7.70 -15.18 4.94
C SER A 387 -8.61 -15.61 6.10
N GLN A 388 -8.25 -16.67 6.84
CA GLN A 388 -8.99 -17.14 8.00
C GLN A 388 -8.87 -16.18 9.20
N LEU A 389 -7.86 -15.30 9.24
CA LEU A 389 -7.82 -14.21 10.21
C LEU A 389 -9.04 -13.28 10.06
N MET A 390 -9.51 -13.02 8.84
CA MET A 390 -10.73 -12.24 8.62
C MET A 390 -11.99 -12.97 9.11
N VAL A 391 -12.01 -14.30 9.03
CA VAL A 391 -13.11 -15.12 9.55
C VAL A 391 -13.12 -15.07 11.09
N LEU A 392 -11.97 -15.23 11.73
CA LEU A 392 -11.81 -15.08 13.19
C LEU A 392 -12.20 -13.68 13.68
N SER A 393 -11.86 -12.64 12.90
CA SER A 393 -12.31 -11.27 13.19
C SER A 393 -13.83 -11.14 13.21
N LYS A 394 -14.52 -11.78 12.27
CA LYS A 394 -15.99 -11.79 12.21
C LYS A 394 -16.62 -12.61 13.34
N ILE A 395 -16.05 -13.78 13.66
CA ILE A 395 -16.53 -14.64 14.76
C ILE A 395 -16.46 -13.88 16.08
N THR A 396 -15.34 -13.18 16.34
CA THR A 396 -15.11 -12.45 17.59
C THR A 396 -15.73 -11.06 17.64
N LYS A 397 -16.44 -10.65 16.57
CA LYS A 397 -17.05 -9.32 16.49
C LYS A 397 -18.15 -9.18 17.55
N ASN A 398 -18.12 -8.08 18.31
CA ASN A 398 -19.06 -7.78 19.40
C ASN A 398 -19.07 -8.84 20.52
N MET A 399 -18.06 -9.70 20.59
CA MET A 399 -17.85 -10.62 21.70
C MET A 399 -16.78 -10.07 22.65
N PRO A 400 -16.87 -10.32 23.96
CA PRO A 400 -15.91 -9.84 24.96
C PRO A 400 -14.64 -10.69 24.95
N ILE A 401 -13.95 -10.73 23.82
CA ILE A 401 -12.77 -11.57 23.59
C ILE A 401 -11.56 -10.67 23.35
N SER A 402 -10.50 -10.87 24.11
CA SER A 402 -9.21 -10.20 23.92
C SER A 402 -8.12 -11.15 23.48
N ILE A 403 -7.13 -10.64 22.74
CA ILE A 403 -5.89 -11.39 22.47
C ILE A 403 -4.87 -11.06 23.55
N VAL A 404 -4.38 -12.10 24.23
CA VAL A 404 -3.32 -11.99 25.24
C VAL A 404 -1.96 -11.99 24.54
N ASN A 405 -1.73 -13.00 23.70
CA ASN A 405 -0.54 -13.10 22.87
C ASN A 405 -0.82 -13.99 21.66
N ALA A 406 0.12 -14.01 20.74
CA ALA A 406 0.12 -14.93 19.61
C ALA A 406 1.54 -15.11 19.11
N ASN A 407 1.84 -16.28 18.57
CA ASN A 407 3.11 -16.54 17.93
C ASN A 407 2.92 -17.57 16.83
N TYR A 408 3.20 -17.16 15.59
CA TYR A 408 3.09 -18.06 14.46
C TYR A 408 4.10 -17.75 13.37
N VAL A 409 4.39 -18.77 12.57
CA VAL A 409 5.22 -18.70 11.37
C VAL A 409 4.28 -18.59 10.16
N ASN A 410 4.65 -17.75 9.20
CA ASN A 410 4.00 -17.68 7.90
C ASN A 410 4.94 -18.28 6.86
N LYS A 411 4.42 -19.22 6.06
CA LYS A 411 5.12 -19.81 4.93
C LYS A 411 4.18 -19.79 3.73
N ASN A 412 4.45 -18.95 2.75
CA ASN A 412 3.65 -18.82 1.53
C ASN A 412 2.15 -18.58 1.80
N GLY A 413 1.80 -17.74 2.78
CA GLY A 413 0.41 -17.40 3.11
C GLY A 413 -0.32 -18.46 3.95
N LEU A 414 0.40 -19.49 4.42
CA LEU A 414 -0.10 -20.51 5.34
C LEU A 414 0.55 -20.32 6.71
N LEU A 415 -0.30 -20.12 7.71
CA LEU A 415 0.09 -19.82 9.09
C LEU A 415 0.16 -21.10 9.91
N THR A 416 1.17 -21.20 10.76
CA THR A 416 1.30 -22.30 11.73
C THR A 416 1.80 -21.76 13.06
N GLY A 417 1.05 -22.00 14.14
CA GLY A 417 1.36 -21.48 15.47
C GLY A 417 0.13 -21.43 16.35
N ASN A 418 0.08 -20.44 17.24
CA ASN A 418 -1.03 -20.31 18.18
C ASN A 418 -1.45 -18.86 18.49
N PHE A 419 -2.70 -18.72 18.93
CA PHE A 419 -3.25 -17.54 19.59
C PHE A 419 -3.62 -17.89 21.03
N GLN A 420 -3.25 -17.04 22.00
CA GLN A 420 -3.81 -17.09 23.34
C GLN A 420 -4.81 -15.95 23.50
N ILE A 421 -6.05 -16.31 23.80
CA ILE A 421 -7.16 -15.37 23.95
C ILE A 421 -7.81 -15.51 25.32
N GLN A 422 -8.52 -14.46 25.71
CA GLN A 422 -9.34 -14.44 26.91
C GLN A 422 -10.77 -14.06 26.55
N ILE A 423 -11.74 -14.86 27.02
CA ILE A 423 -13.16 -14.51 26.97
C ILE A 423 -13.55 -13.95 28.33
N HIS A 424 -14.17 -12.78 28.36
CA HIS A 424 -14.51 -12.06 29.58
C HIS A 424 -16.02 -12.09 29.82
N GLY A 425 -16.44 -12.31 31.06
CA GLY A 425 -17.86 -12.34 31.38
C GLY A 425 -18.13 -12.70 32.84
N GLU A 426 -19.39 -12.77 33.20
CA GLU A 426 -19.85 -13.30 34.49
C GLU A 426 -19.94 -14.83 34.43
N ASP A 427 -20.01 -15.47 35.60
CA ASP A 427 -20.17 -16.93 35.72
C ASP A 427 -21.63 -17.37 35.57
#